data_AF-A0A7V9GF63-F1
#
_entry.id   AF-A0A7V9GF63-F1
#
_cell.length_a   1.000
_cell.length_b   1.000
_cell.length_c   1.000
_cell.angle_alpha   90.00
_cell.angle_beta   90.00
_cell.angle_gamma   90.00
#
_symmetry.space_group_name_H-M   'P 1'
#
loop_
_entity.id
_entity.type
_entity.pdbx_description
1 polymer ?
#
loop_
_entity_poly.entity_id
_entity_poly.type
_entity_poly.pdbx_seq_one_letter_code
_entity_poly.pdbx_strand_id
1 'polypeptide(L)'
;MHPAWTTYIATADIEAAAADVAANGGNMLQPPMDVLDAGRMAVFAGPDGAVAGLWQAGRHTGAAFVTEPGGWSWSQLLTRDKDAAVAFYGAVFDWRLREDRNWGEYLALGEEGGEIAAATQMGDDVPPEVPPHWQAVFMVDDADAFVGRAEALGGAALLPVDDMAMGGRIGYLADLHGATFDVLSFAVPPI
;
A
#
# COMPACT_ATOMS: atom_id res chain seq x y z
N MET A 1 -16.20 6.98 9.87
CA MET A 1 -15.13 6.24 9.17
C MET A 1 -15.11 6.79 7.76
N HIS A 2 -13.98 7.31 7.29
CA HIS A 2 -13.84 7.68 5.88
C HIS A 2 -13.65 6.38 5.07
N PRO A 3 -14.24 6.26 3.88
CA PRO A 3 -14.00 5.11 3.03
C PRO A 3 -12.53 5.10 2.61
N ALA A 4 -11.93 3.90 2.56
CA ALA A 4 -10.52 3.73 2.27
C ALA A 4 -10.28 2.37 1.61
N TRP A 5 -9.26 2.33 0.75
CA TRP A 5 -8.63 1.07 0.37
C TRP A 5 -7.73 0.59 1.51
N THR A 6 -7.74 -0.72 1.80
CA THR A 6 -6.91 -1.30 2.87
C THR A 6 -5.93 -2.30 2.28
N THR A 7 -4.64 -2.06 2.48
CA THR A 7 -3.57 -3.03 2.18
C THR A 7 -3.55 -4.10 3.27
N TYR A 8 -3.56 -5.38 2.86
CA TYR A 8 -3.38 -6.51 3.77
C TYR A 8 -2.00 -7.13 3.59
N ILE A 9 -1.29 -7.33 4.69
CA ILE A 9 0.02 -7.97 4.76
C ILE A 9 -0.19 -9.45 5.07
N ALA A 10 0.35 -10.32 4.23
CA ALA A 10 0.25 -11.76 4.42
C ALA A 10 1.06 -12.22 5.65
N THR A 11 0.48 -13.12 6.45
CA THR A 11 1.15 -13.78 7.58
C THR A 11 0.82 -15.26 7.63
N ALA A 12 1.78 -16.07 8.07
CA ALA A 12 1.58 -17.50 8.33
C ALA A 12 0.88 -17.75 9.68
N ASP A 13 1.04 -16.85 10.64
CA ASP A 13 0.44 -16.91 11.98
C ASP A 13 -0.01 -15.51 12.39
N ILE A 14 -1.33 -15.29 12.34
CA ILE A 14 -1.95 -13.99 12.63
C ILE A 14 -1.92 -13.64 14.11
N GLU A 15 -1.87 -14.62 15.01
CA GLU A 15 -1.81 -14.37 16.46
C GLU A 15 -0.40 -13.90 16.83
N ALA A 16 0.63 -14.57 16.28
CA ALA A 16 2.02 -14.15 16.44
C ALA A 16 2.24 -12.75 15.85
N ALA A 17 1.79 -12.51 14.61
CA ALA A 17 1.93 -11.20 13.98
C ALA A 17 1.18 -10.10 14.75
N ALA A 18 -0.02 -10.35 15.26
CA ALA A 18 -0.75 -9.38 16.08
C ALA A 18 -0.05 -9.09 17.42
N ALA A 19 0.56 -10.11 18.04
CA ALA A 19 1.38 -9.93 19.24
C ALA A 19 2.64 -9.11 18.95
N ASP A 20 3.32 -9.35 17.83
CA ASP A 20 4.50 -8.58 17.41
C ASP A 20 4.15 -7.12 17.08
N VAL A 21 3.01 -6.89 16.40
CA VAL A 21 2.48 -5.53 16.19
C VAL A 21 2.33 -4.79 17.52
N ALA A 22 1.66 -5.40 18.50
CA ALA A 22 1.43 -4.79 19.80
C ALA A 22 2.74 -4.56 20.59
N ALA A 23 3.67 -5.52 20.54
CA ALA A 23 4.95 -5.45 21.22
C ALA A 23 5.86 -4.33 20.66
N ASN A 24 5.70 -4.00 19.38
CA ASN A 24 6.50 -2.99 18.68
C ASN A 24 5.79 -1.62 18.56
N GLY A 25 4.74 -1.37 19.36
CA GLY A 25 4.10 -0.06 19.45
C GLY A 25 2.97 0.19 18.45
N GLY A 26 2.56 -0.83 17.69
CA GLY A 26 1.34 -0.78 16.90
C GLY A 26 0.09 -0.99 17.76
N ASN A 27 -1.07 -0.56 17.25
CA ASN A 27 -2.35 -0.67 17.92
C ASN A 27 -3.31 -1.55 17.11
N MET A 28 -3.81 -2.62 17.73
CA MET A 28 -4.83 -3.48 17.09
C MET A 28 -6.19 -2.77 17.11
N LEU A 29 -6.68 -2.41 15.92
CA LEU A 29 -8.00 -1.81 15.72
C LEU A 29 -9.11 -2.87 15.63
N GLN A 30 -8.77 -4.01 15.03
CA GLN A 30 -9.61 -5.21 14.94
C GLN A 30 -8.71 -6.41 15.29
N PRO A 31 -8.96 -7.12 16.40
CA PRO A 31 -8.25 -8.34 16.74
C PRO A 31 -8.46 -9.43 15.68
N PRO A 32 -7.56 -10.43 15.62
CA PRO A 32 -7.70 -11.57 14.72
C PRO A 32 -9.08 -12.21 14.79
N MET A 33 -9.70 -12.39 13.63
CA MET A 33 -10.99 -13.05 13.48
C MET A 33 -11.06 -13.83 12.18
N ASP A 34 -11.91 -14.85 12.16
CA ASP A 34 -12.12 -15.67 10.96
C ASP A 34 -13.02 -14.95 9.96
N VAL A 35 -12.67 -15.05 8.68
CA VAL A 35 -13.49 -14.62 7.54
C VAL A 35 -14.00 -15.87 6.85
N LEU A 36 -14.99 -16.52 7.47
CA LEU A 36 -15.52 -17.82 7.03
C LEU A 36 -14.36 -18.80 6.74
N ASP A 37 -14.37 -19.47 5.59
CA ASP A 37 -13.29 -20.34 5.11
C ASP A 37 -12.26 -19.61 4.23
N ALA A 38 -12.44 -18.30 3.98
CA ALA A 38 -11.54 -17.52 3.14
C ALA A 38 -10.16 -17.33 3.80
N GLY A 39 -10.12 -17.13 5.11
CA GLY A 39 -8.89 -16.91 5.88
C GLY A 39 -9.18 -16.26 7.22
N ARG A 40 -8.14 -15.69 7.84
CA ARG A 40 -8.26 -14.87 9.06
C ARG A 40 -7.73 -13.49 8.79
N MET A 41 -8.38 -12.49 9.36
CA MET A 41 -8.02 -11.08 9.22
C MET A 41 -7.85 -10.40 10.57
N ALA A 42 -7.02 -9.36 10.59
CA ALA A 42 -6.95 -8.39 11.67
C ALA A 42 -6.66 -7.02 11.05
N VAL A 43 -6.92 -5.94 11.78
CA VAL A 43 -6.60 -4.57 11.34
C VAL A 43 -5.82 -3.88 12.44
N PHE A 44 -4.73 -3.21 12.09
CA PHE A 44 -3.89 -2.49 13.02
C PHE A 44 -3.52 -1.11 12.48
N ALA A 45 -3.14 -0.21 13.38
CA ALA A 45 -2.42 1.01 13.07
C ALA A 45 -0.96 0.85 13.50
N GLY A 46 -0.03 1.25 12.65
CA GLY A 46 1.39 1.39 13.01
C GLY A 46 1.61 2.47 14.07
N PRO A 47 2.84 2.64 14.56
CA PRO A 47 3.17 3.62 15.61
C PRO A 47 2.89 5.07 15.18
N ASP A 48 2.92 5.35 13.88
CA ASP A 48 2.62 6.64 13.26
C ASP A 48 1.12 6.82 12.89
N GLY A 49 0.31 5.78 13.10
CA GLY A 49 -1.12 5.76 12.80
C GLY A 49 -1.49 5.22 11.42
N ALA A 50 -0.54 4.83 10.57
CA ALA A 50 -0.85 4.23 9.28
C ALA A 50 -1.58 2.89 9.45
N VAL A 51 -2.76 2.75 8.84
CA VAL A 51 -3.63 1.57 9.00
C VAL A 51 -3.35 0.52 7.93
N ALA A 52 -3.17 -0.73 8.35
CA ALA A 52 -3.04 -1.91 7.48
C ALA A 52 -3.79 -3.12 8.06
N GLY A 53 -4.03 -4.11 7.21
CA GLY A 53 -4.57 -5.39 7.59
C GLY A 53 -3.50 -6.47 7.73
N LEU A 54 -3.75 -7.47 8.57
CA LEU A 54 -3.07 -8.77 8.52
C LEU A 54 -3.99 -9.78 7.83
N TRP A 55 -3.43 -10.63 6.98
CA TRP A 55 -4.17 -11.70 6.33
C TRP A 55 -3.45 -13.04 6.46
N GLN A 56 -4.08 -13.99 7.15
CA GLN A 56 -3.65 -15.39 7.15
C GLN A 56 -4.52 -16.18 6.21
N ALA A 57 -3.92 -16.71 5.14
CA ALA A 57 -4.63 -17.35 4.06
C ALA A 57 -5.39 -18.62 4.51
N GLY A 58 -6.65 -18.71 4.10
CA GLY A 58 -7.43 -19.94 4.04
C GLY A 58 -7.64 -20.33 2.58
N ARG A 59 -8.90 -20.35 2.11
CA ARG A 59 -9.21 -20.53 0.67
C ARG A 59 -8.88 -19.33 -0.21
N HIS A 60 -8.83 -18.12 0.36
CA HIS A 60 -8.45 -16.90 -0.33
C HIS A 60 -7.01 -16.54 0.03
N THR A 61 -6.10 -16.69 -0.94
CA THR A 61 -4.66 -16.47 -0.76
C THR A 61 -4.22 -15.05 -1.10
N GLY A 62 -5.14 -14.13 -1.39
CA GLY A 62 -4.85 -12.77 -1.84
C GLY A 62 -5.07 -12.56 -3.34
N ALA A 63 -4.42 -11.55 -3.90
CA ALA A 63 -4.54 -11.18 -5.31
C ALA A 63 -3.87 -12.22 -6.22
N ALA A 64 -4.59 -12.65 -7.27
CA ALA A 64 -4.08 -13.56 -8.30
C ALA A 64 -3.85 -12.86 -9.65
N PHE A 65 -4.32 -11.62 -9.79
CA PHE A 65 -4.16 -10.77 -10.98
C PHE A 65 -3.47 -9.49 -10.51
N VAL A 66 -2.20 -9.36 -10.86
CA VAL A 66 -1.29 -8.35 -10.30
C VAL A 66 -0.37 -7.86 -11.40
N THR A 67 0.00 -6.59 -11.35
CA THR A 67 0.93 -5.94 -12.30
C THR A 67 0.53 -5.99 -13.78
N GLU A 68 -0.67 -6.47 -14.13
CA GLU A 68 -1.31 -6.26 -15.44
C GLU A 68 -2.44 -5.20 -15.36
N PRO A 69 -2.76 -4.50 -16.47
CA PRO A 69 -3.84 -3.51 -16.49
C PRO A 69 -5.17 -4.01 -15.90
N GLY A 70 -5.70 -3.26 -14.94
CA GLY A 70 -6.86 -3.60 -14.11
C GLY A 70 -6.53 -4.33 -12.81
N GLY A 71 -5.28 -4.73 -12.61
CA GLY A 71 -4.78 -5.45 -11.43
C GLY A 71 -4.17 -4.52 -10.39
N TRP A 72 -4.02 -5.03 -9.17
CA TRP A 72 -3.20 -4.38 -8.15
C TRP A 72 -1.74 -4.43 -8.59
N SER A 73 -1.06 -3.29 -8.61
CA SER A 73 0.34 -3.21 -8.98
C SER A 73 1.24 -3.29 -7.75
N TRP A 74 1.02 -2.42 -6.77
CA TRP A 74 1.83 -2.34 -5.56
C TRP A 74 1.12 -1.55 -4.46
N SER A 75 1.70 -1.56 -3.25
CA SER A 75 1.22 -0.78 -2.11
C SER A 75 2.31 0.17 -1.60
N GLN A 76 1.95 1.43 -1.40
CA GLN A 76 2.84 2.47 -0.92
C GLN A 76 2.51 2.84 0.52
N LEU A 77 3.52 2.87 1.39
CA LEU A 77 3.39 3.52 2.68
C LEU A 77 3.83 4.98 2.57
N LEU A 78 2.94 5.92 2.87
CA LEU A 78 3.27 7.32 3.02
C LEU A 78 3.33 7.68 4.51
N THR A 79 4.45 8.20 4.98
CA THR A 79 4.65 8.52 6.41
C THR A 79 5.52 9.76 6.62
N ARG A 80 5.37 10.45 7.76
CA ARG A 80 6.27 11.54 8.19
C ARG A 80 7.48 11.04 8.98
N ASP A 81 7.57 9.75 9.30
CA ASP A 81 8.72 9.16 9.98
C ASP A 81 9.05 7.81 9.35
N LYS A 82 9.68 7.88 8.17
CA LYS A 82 10.05 6.71 7.37
C LYS A 82 10.98 5.78 8.15
N ASP A 83 11.91 6.31 8.94
CA ASP A 83 12.85 5.52 9.71
C ASP A 83 12.13 4.73 10.82
N ALA A 84 11.20 5.36 11.55
CA ALA A 84 10.38 4.66 12.54
C ALA A 84 9.47 3.61 11.89
N ALA A 85 8.89 3.91 10.73
CA ALA A 85 8.08 2.95 9.98
C ALA A 85 8.92 1.74 9.54
N VAL A 86 10.10 1.96 8.94
CA VAL A 86 11.02 0.89 8.53
C VAL A 86 11.44 0.04 9.73
N ALA A 87 11.75 0.65 10.87
CA ALA A 87 12.07 -0.09 12.09
C ALA A 87 10.90 -0.96 12.58
N PHE A 88 9.68 -0.41 12.56
CA PHE A 88 8.47 -1.14 12.95
C PHE A 88 8.17 -2.33 12.01
N TYR A 89 8.08 -2.11 10.70
CA TYR A 89 7.81 -3.20 9.75
C TYR A 89 8.96 -4.21 9.69
N GLY A 90 10.20 -3.78 9.93
CA GLY A 90 11.34 -4.67 10.08
C GLY A 90 11.29 -5.54 11.33
N ALA A 91 10.80 -5.03 12.46
CA ALA A 91 10.64 -5.82 13.67
C ALA A 91 9.46 -6.82 13.59
N VAL A 92 8.37 -6.44 12.92
CA VAL A 92 7.15 -7.27 12.85
C VAL A 92 7.19 -8.29 11.70
N PHE A 93 7.75 -7.93 10.55
CA PHE A 93 7.67 -8.74 9.33
C PHE A 93 9.03 -9.10 8.71
N ASP A 94 10.14 -8.76 9.38
CA ASP A 94 11.50 -8.87 8.84
C ASP A 94 11.69 -8.12 7.51
N TRP A 95 10.97 -7.01 7.33
CA TRP A 95 11.14 -6.17 6.16
C TRP A 95 12.38 -5.28 6.27
N ARG A 96 13.04 -5.06 5.13
CA ARG A 96 14.26 -4.26 5.03
C ARG A 96 14.09 -3.18 3.97
N LEU A 97 14.50 -1.97 4.28
CA LEU A 97 14.63 -0.92 3.28
C LEU A 97 15.82 -1.24 2.37
N ARG A 98 15.58 -1.21 1.06
CA ARG A 98 16.58 -1.39 0.01
C ARG A 98 16.44 -0.25 -0.98
N GLU A 99 17.49 -0.04 -1.76
CA GLU A 99 17.51 0.95 -2.82
C GLU A 99 17.85 0.25 -4.14
N ASP A 100 17.09 0.53 -5.18
CA ASP A 100 17.37 0.13 -6.56
C ASP A 100 17.51 1.38 -7.43
N ARG A 101 18.37 1.28 -8.45
CA ARG A 101 18.67 2.41 -9.35
C ARG A 101 17.48 2.82 -10.22
N ASN A 102 16.55 1.91 -10.49
CA ASN A 102 15.38 2.15 -11.31
C ASN A 102 14.16 2.45 -10.44
N TRP A 103 14.02 1.79 -9.29
CA TRP A 103 12.82 1.83 -8.45
C TRP A 103 12.93 2.75 -7.23
N GLY A 104 14.11 3.27 -6.92
CA GLY A 104 14.34 4.05 -5.71
C GLY A 104 14.33 3.18 -4.46
N GLU A 105 13.88 3.75 -3.33
CA GLU A 105 13.80 3.02 -2.07
C GLU A 105 12.52 2.19 -1.96
N TYR A 106 12.66 0.92 -1.57
CA TYR A 106 11.56 -0.02 -1.38
C TYR A 106 11.78 -0.92 -0.16
N LEU A 107 10.69 -1.46 0.38
CA LEU A 107 10.67 -2.47 1.42
C LEU A 107 10.70 -3.86 0.78
N ALA A 108 11.65 -4.68 1.21
CA ALA A 108 11.83 -6.06 0.77
C ALA A 108 11.73 -7.04 1.95
N LEU A 109 11.40 -8.30 1.68
CA LEU A 109 11.42 -9.34 2.72
C LEU A 109 12.87 -9.82 2.99
N GLY A 110 13.36 -9.63 4.20
CA GLY A 110 14.70 -10.08 4.61
C GLY A 110 15.84 -9.53 3.73
N GLU A 111 16.98 -10.22 3.70
CA GLU A 111 18.16 -9.82 2.90
C GLU A 111 18.06 -10.24 1.42
N GLU A 112 17.38 -11.35 1.13
CA GLU A 112 17.34 -11.99 -0.20
C GLU A 112 15.94 -12.06 -0.81
N GLY A 113 14.89 -11.63 -0.09
CA GLY A 113 13.53 -11.66 -0.61
C GLY A 113 13.24 -10.54 -1.60
N GLY A 114 12.09 -10.70 -2.27
CA GLY A 114 11.59 -9.75 -3.26
C GLY A 114 11.03 -8.47 -2.66
N GLU A 115 10.77 -7.51 -3.54
CA GLU A 115 10.06 -6.27 -3.23
C GLU A 115 8.64 -6.57 -2.70
N ILE A 116 8.22 -5.80 -1.68
CA ILE A 116 6.93 -5.98 -1.02
C ILE A 116 6.07 -4.72 -1.10
N ALA A 117 6.69 -3.56 -0.92
CA ALA A 117 6.03 -2.25 -0.91
C ALA A 117 7.08 -1.16 -1.11
N ALA A 118 6.70 0.07 -1.43
CA ALA A 118 7.58 1.22 -1.20
C ALA A 118 7.23 1.96 0.09
N ALA A 119 8.19 2.69 0.62
CA ALA A 119 8.02 3.58 1.77
C ALA A 119 8.49 4.98 1.40
N THR A 120 7.56 5.93 1.42
CA THR A 120 7.81 7.31 1.02
C THR A 120 7.64 8.23 2.21
N GLN A 121 8.69 9.03 2.43
CA GLN A 121 8.66 10.13 3.39
C GLN A 121 7.82 11.27 2.81
N MET A 122 6.73 11.63 3.48
CA MET A 122 5.94 12.82 3.16
C MET A 122 6.75 14.07 3.47
N GLY A 123 6.89 14.95 2.47
CA GLY A 123 7.60 16.22 2.58
C GLY A 123 6.74 17.34 3.16
N ASP A 124 7.31 18.56 3.17
CA ASP A 124 6.64 19.78 3.63
C ASP A 124 5.55 20.27 2.66
N ASP A 125 5.55 19.76 1.43
CA ASP A 125 4.55 20.00 0.40
C ASP A 125 3.26 19.22 0.63
N VAL A 126 3.29 18.17 1.46
CA VAL A 126 2.09 17.43 1.87
C VAL A 126 1.42 18.12 3.06
N PRO A 127 0.12 18.48 2.97
CA PRO A 127 -0.58 19.18 4.04
C PRO A 127 -0.49 18.45 5.40
N PRO A 128 -0.30 19.17 6.52
CA PRO A 128 -0.18 18.59 7.87
C PRO A 128 -1.34 17.66 8.28
N GLU A 129 -2.53 17.92 7.75
CA GLU A 129 -3.74 17.15 8.02
C GLU A 129 -3.80 15.78 7.34
N VAL A 130 -2.94 15.52 6.34
CA VAL A 130 -2.86 14.20 5.70
C VAL A 130 -2.15 13.24 6.65
N PRO A 131 -2.84 12.21 7.16
CA PRO A 131 -2.23 11.25 8.08
C PRO A 131 -1.31 10.27 7.32
N PRO A 132 -0.38 9.60 8.01
CA PRO A 132 0.30 8.43 7.45
C PRO A 132 -0.72 7.39 7.00
N HIS A 133 -0.51 6.80 5.82
CA HIS A 133 -1.45 5.85 5.25
C HIS A 133 -0.79 4.91 4.23
N TRP A 134 -1.45 3.78 4.01
CA TRP A 134 -1.17 2.88 2.91
C TRP A 134 -2.01 3.27 1.70
N GLN A 135 -1.37 3.46 0.56
CA GLN A 135 -2.00 3.74 -0.72
C GLN A 135 -1.93 2.50 -1.61
N ALA A 136 -3.09 2.09 -2.15
CA ALA A 136 -3.15 1.03 -3.14
C ALA A 136 -2.94 1.62 -4.53
N VAL A 137 -2.07 1.00 -5.32
CA VAL A 137 -1.76 1.45 -6.67
C VAL A 137 -2.15 0.37 -7.67
N PHE A 138 -2.95 0.74 -8.68
CA PHE A 138 -3.45 -0.17 -9.70
C PHE A 138 -2.78 0.08 -11.05
N MET A 139 -2.49 -0.98 -11.79
CA MET A 139 -2.00 -0.87 -13.16
C MET A 139 -3.17 -0.52 -14.08
N VAL A 140 -2.96 0.38 -15.02
CA VAL A 140 -3.91 0.72 -16.09
C VAL A 140 -3.19 0.83 -17.42
N ASP A 141 -3.94 0.69 -18.53
CA ASP A 141 -3.34 0.80 -19.87
C ASP A 141 -2.78 2.20 -20.15
N ASP A 142 -3.49 3.23 -19.67
CA ASP A 142 -3.17 4.65 -19.88
C ASP A 142 -3.71 5.46 -18.68
N ALA A 143 -2.80 6.01 -17.88
CA ALA A 143 -3.16 6.75 -16.67
C ALA A 143 -3.94 8.04 -16.97
N ASP A 144 -3.55 8.79 -18.01
CA ASP A 144 -4.22 10.02 -18.41
C ASP A 144 -5.67 9.75 -18.85
N ALA A 145 -5.86 8.73 -19.69
CA ALA A 145 -7.19 8.33 -20.16
C ALA A 145 -8.05 7.79 -19.00
N PHE A 146 -7.45 7.03 -18.07
CA PHE A 146 -8.15 6.51 -16.91
C PHE A 146 -8.62 7.63 -15.99
N VAL A 147 -7.74 8.57 -15.66
CA VAL A 147 -8.05 9.72 -14.79
C VAL A 147 -9.16 10.58 -15.41
N GLY A 148 -9.05 10.92 -16.70
CA GLY A 148 -10.11 11.68 -17.38
C GLY A 148 -11.46 10.96 -17.38
N ARG A 149 -11.46 9.62 -17.49
CA ARG A 149 -12.69 8.82 -17.37
C ARG A 149 -13.23 8.79 -15.95
N ALA A 150 -12.36 8.67 -14.94
CA ALA A 150 -12.76 8.67 -13.53
C ALA A 150 -13.46 9.99 -13.16
N GLU A 151 -12.89 11.12 -13.60
CA GLU A 151 -13.51 12.45 -13.43
C GLU A 151 -14.86 12.55 -14.14
N ALA A 152 -14.97 12.07 -15.38
CA ALA A 152 -16.23 12.07 -16.12
C ALA A 152 -17.33 11.22 -15.46
N LEU A 153 -16.95 10.24 -14.64
CA LEU A 153 -17.86 9.40 -13.86
C LEU A 153 -18.15 9.94 -12.45
N GLY A 154 -17.56 11.09 -12.09
CA GLY A 154 -17.77 11.80 -10.83
C GLY A 154 -16.73 11.50 -9.74
N GLY A 155 -15.69 10.73 -10.03
CA GLY A 155 -14.48 10.69 -9.20
C GLY A 155 -13.70 12.01 -9.29
N ALA A 156 -12.61 12.11 -8.55
CA ALA A 156 -11.77 13.31 -8.52
C ALA A 156 -10.29 12.97 -8.74
N ALA A 157 -9.63 13.71 -9.64
CA ALA A 157 -8.18 13.79 -9.65
C ALA A 157 -7.71 14.65 -8.47
N LEU A 158 -6.85 14.11 -7.62
CA LEU A 158 -6.30 14.80 -6.45
C LEU A 158 -5.11 15.69 -6.82
N LEU A 159 -4.33 15.22 -7.79
CA LEU A 159 -3.19 15.91 -8.37
C LEU A 159 -3.19 15.67 -9.89
N PRO A 160 -2.54 16.54 -10.68
CA PRO A 160 -2.30 16.26 -12.09
C PRO A 160 -1.56 14.94 -12.28
N VAL A 161 -1.85 14.24 -13.38
CA VAL A 161 -1.11 13.03 -13.76
C VAL A 161 0.35 13.41 -14.05
N ASP A 162 1.30 12.70 -13.45
CA ASP A 162 2.71 13.03 -13.47
C ASP A 162 3.57 11.92 -14.10
N ASP A 163 4.79 12.28 -14.52
CA ASP A 163 5.76 11.35 -15.08
C ASP A 163 6.49 10.60 -13.97
N MET A 164 6.60 9.28 -14.10
CA MET A 164 7.39 8.46 -13.19
C MET A 164 8.86 8.44 -13.60
N ALA A 165 9.79 8.53 -12.64
CA ALA A 165 11.23 8.49 -12.90
C ALA A 165 11.70 7.21 -13.64
N MET A 166 11.03 6.10 -13.36
CA MET A 166 11.20 4.78 -14.01
C MET A 166 10.55 4.68 -15.40
N GLY A 167 9.96 5.77 -15.89
CA GLY A 167 9.17 5.80 -17.12
C GLY A 167 7.71 5.41 -16.88
N GLY A 168 6.81 6.01 -17.65
CA GLY A 168 5.37 5.87 -17.46
C GLY A 168 4.73 7.06 -16.75
N ARG A 169 3.47 6.89 -16.36
CA ARG A 169 2.60 7.93 -15.83
C ARG A 169 1.94 7.44 -14.54
N ILE A 170 1.73 8.32 -13.57
CA ILE A 170 1.00 8.05 -12.32
C ILE A 170 -0.14 9.06 -12.15
N GLY A 171 -1.31 8.58 -11.72
CA GLY A 171 -2.48 9.39 -11.43
C GLY A 171 -2.99 9.14 -10.02
N TYR A 172 -3.44 10.22 -9.37
CA TYR A 172 -3.89 10.23 -7.97
C TYR A 172 -5.38 10.50 -7.92
N LEU A 173 -6.17 9.57 -7.40
CA LEU A 173 -7.63 9.61 -7.53
C LEU A 173 -8.34 9.46 -6.18
N ALA A 174 -9.54 10.01 -6.11
CA ALA A 174 -10.55 9.63 -5.16
C ALA A 174 -11.80 9.12 -5.88
N ASP A 175 -12.40 8.03 -5.38
CA ASP A 175 -13.67 7.53 -5.88
C ASP A 175 -14.87 8.44 -5.49
N LEU A 176 -16.07 8.07 -5.93
CA LEU A 176 -17.32 8.79 -5.64
C LEU A 176 -17.66 8.93 -4.15
N HIS A 177 -17.00 8.16 -3.29
CA HIS A 177 -17.20 8.16 -1.86
C HIS A 177 -16.02 8.82 -1.12
N GLY A 178 -14.95 9.17 -1.82
CA GLY A 178 -13.76 9.80 -1.28
C GLY A 178 -12.65 8.82 -0.87
N ALA A 179 -12.74 7.54 -1.23
CA ALA A 179 -11.64 6.60 -1.01
C ALA A 179 -10.53 6.90 -2.02
N THR A 180 -9.31 7.12 -1.53
CA THR A 180 -8.16 7.45 -2.37
C THR A 180 -7.43 6.20 -2.84
N PHE A 181 -6.92 6.26 -4.07
CA PHE A 181 -6.09 5.23 -4.70
C PHE A 181 -5.32 5.85 -5.86
N ASP A 182 -4.26 5.18 -6.27
CA ASP A 182 -3.47 5.61 -7.42
C ASP A 182 -3.60 4.63 -8.58
N VAL A 183 -3.33 5.14 -9.77
CA VAL A 183 -3.18 4.33 -10.98
C VAL A 183 -1.84 4.63 -11.63
N LEU A 184 -1.22 3.65 -12.26
CA LEU A 184 -0.03 3.83 -13.06
C LEU A 184 -0.12 3.11 -14.40
N SER A 185 0.57 3.64 -15.40
CA SER A 185 0.75 3.00 -16.70
C SER A 185 2.21 3.15 -17.15
N PHE A 186 2.85 2.07 -17.56
CA PHE A 186 4.20 2.12 -18.11
C PHE A 186 4.19 2.41 -19.62
N ALA A 187 5.12 3.25 -20.08
CA ALA A 187 5.30 3.51 -21.52
C ALA A 187 5.75 2.26 -22.30
N VAL A 188 6.46 1.36 -21.61
CA VAL A 188 6.83 -0.01 -22.03
C VAL A 188 6.85 -0.86 -20.75
N PRO A 189 6.23 -2.05 -20.68
CA PRO A 189 6.28 -2.87 -19.47
C PRO A 189 7.74 -3.14 -19.07
N PRO A 190 8.14 -2.95 -17.80
CA PRO A 190 9.46 -3.34 -17.35
C PRO A 190 9.65 -4.85 -17.60
N ILE A 191 10.79 -5.19 -18.22
CA ILE A 191 11.17 -6.55 -18.62
C ILE A 191 11.59 -7.38 -17.41
#